data_AF-A0A969KJI6-F1
#
_entry.id   AF-A0A969KJI6-F1
#
_cell.length_a   1.000
_cell.length_b   1.000
_cell.length_c   1.000
_cell.angle_alpha   90.00
_cell.angle_beta   90.00
_cell.angle_gamma   90.00
#
_symmetry.space_group_name_H-M   'P 1'
#
loop_
_entity.id
_entity.type
_entity.pdbx_description
1 polymer ?
#
loop_
_entity_poly.entity_id
_entity_poly.type
_entity_poly.pdbx_seq_one_letter_code
_entity_poly.pdbx_strand_id
1 'polypeptide(L)'
;MIQRMRAVGRYDSRASLLNEPLPQEADLANWVKDALTHYWGGPKFTNNPLIKLQVVQDLVNQEDGNPANALRSLLRRAVDQVKPRGDRKFTTEWILYNILEMKFIEGRKVRDVATRLSMSEADLYRKQRVAIEAVAKTILEMETDLLNE
;
A
#
# COMPACT_ATOMS: atom_id res chain seq x y z
N MET A 1 -16.35 35.56 -45.74
CA MET A 1 -15.20 34.90 -46.40
C MET A 1 -14.02 34.99 -45.43
N ILE A 2 -13.39 33.94 -44.90
CA ILE A 2 -13.28 32.52 -45.24
C ILE A 2 -13.08 31.74 -43.91
N GLN A 3 -13.76 30.59 -43.79
CA GLN A 3 -13.53 29.56 -42.77
C GLN A 3 -12.12 28.98 -42.87
N ARG A 4 -11.48 28.65 -41.75
CA ARG A 4 -10.55 27.52 -41.70
C ARG A 4 -10.63 26.81 -40.35
N MET A 5 -11.39 25.72 -40.36
CA MET A 5 -11.14 24.56 -39.52
C MET A 5 -9.69 24.10 -39.71
N ARG A 6 -9.03 23.77 -38.60
CA ARG A 6 -8.19 22.57 -38.51
C ARG A 6 -8.47 21.88 -37.18
N ALA A 7 -9.05 20.69 -37.30
CA ALA A 7 -8.97 19.64 -36.32
C ALA A 7 -7.52 19.12 -36.22
N VAL A 8 -7.31 18.14 -35.33
CA VAL A 8 -6.08 17.39 -34.99
C VAL A 8 -5.40 17.94 -33.73
N GLY A 9 -5.18 17.17 -32.66
CA GLY A 9 -5.38 15.75 -32.45
C GLY A 9 -5.68 15.47 -30.97
N ARG A 10 -6.79 14.78 -30.73
CA ARG A 10 -7.15 14.23 -29.43
C ARG A 10 -6.43 12.89 -29.30
N TYR A 11 -5.14 12.90 -29.00
CA TYR A 11 -4.37 11.72 -28.55
C TYR A 11 -3.07 12.21 -27.88
N ASP A 12 -3.19 12.81 -26.68
CA ASP A 12 -2.00 13.01 -25.83
C ASP A 12 -2.33 13.00 -24.33
N SER A 13 -3.35 12.24 -23.93
CA SER A 13 -3.69 12.04 -22.52
C SER A 13 -3.10 10.76 -21.92
N ARG A 14 -2.35 9.98 -22.70
CA ARG A 14 -1.65 8.77 -22.22
C ARG A 14 -0.16 8.96 -21.98
N ALA A 15 0.50 9.90 -22.67
CA ALA A 15 1.93 10.17 -22.45
C ALA A 15 2.18 11.04 -21.20
N SER A 16 1.21 11.85 -20.78
CA SER A 16 1.35 12.73 -19.62
C SER A 16 1.13 12.03 -18.26
N LEU A 17 0.69 10.77 -18.24
CA LEU A 17 0.51 9.99 -16.99
C LEU A 17 1.77 9.25 -16.55
N LEU A 18 2.80 9.20 -17.40
CA LEU A 18 4.05 8.47 -17.13
C LEU A 18 5.10 9.31 -16.36
N ASN A 19 4.71 10.48 -15.85
CA ASN A 19 5.65 11.46 -15.28
C ASN A 19 5.21 12.01 -13.92
N GLU A 20 4.38 11.28 -13.16
CA GLU A 20 4.30 11.54 -11.71
C GLU A 20 5.60 11.02 -11.08
N PRO A 21 6.42 11.88 -10.45
CA PRO A 21 7.61 11.40 -9.75
C PRO A 21 7.17 10.39 -8.69
N LEU A 22 7.84 9.23 -8.66
CA LEU A 22 7.62 8.23 -7.62
C LEU A 22 7.62 8.93 -6.25
N PRO A 23 6.64 8.65 -5.38
CA PRO A 23 6.60 9.26 -4.06
C PRO A 23 7.89 8.95 -3.32
N GLN A 24 8.41 9.93 -2.56
CA GLN A 24 9.55 9.68 -1.67
C GLN A 24 9.17 8.57 -0.69
N GLU A 25 10.10 7.65 -0.40
CA GLU A 25 9.83 6.47 0.46
C GLU A 25 9.17 6.84 1.80
N ALA A 26 9.55 7.99 2.37
CA ALA A 26 8.97 8.52 3.61
C ALA A 26 7.49 8.91 3.48
N ASP A 27 7.10 9.51 2.34
CA ASP A 27 5.70 9.88 2.07
C ASP A 27 4.86 8.64 1.82
N LEU A 28 5.41 7.67 1.08
CA LEU A 28 4.75 6.40 0.81
C LEU A 28 4.48 5.63 2.11
N ALA A 29 5.46 5.55 3.03
CA ALA A 29 5.28 4.91 4.33
C ALA A 29 4.16 5.56 5.16
N ASN A 30 4.01 6.89 5.10
CA ASN A 30 2.90 7.59 5.76
C ASN A 30 1.55 7.24 5.13
N TRP A 31 1.45 7.17 3.80
CA TRP A 31 0.22 6.77 3.13
C TRP A 31 -0.17 5.32 3.41
N VAL A 32 0.81 4.42 3.46
CA VAL A 32 0.63 3.01 3.84
C VAL A 32 0.16 2.90 5.28
N LYS A 33 0.76 3.66 6.21
CA LYS A 33 0.30 3.72 7.61
C LYS A 33 -1.16 4.13 7.69
N ASP A 34 -1.55 5.19 6.98
CA ASP A 34 -2.92 5.69 6.99
C ASP A 34 -3.90 4.69 6.40
N ALA A 35 -3.52 4.03 5.29
CA ALA A 35 -4.33 3.01 4.65
C ALA A 35 -4.49 1.76 5.52
N LEU A 36 -3.41 1.24 6.12
CA LEU A 36 -3.45 0.10 7.03
C LEU A 36 -4.27 0.41 8.31
N THR A 37 -4.15 1.63 8.84
CA THR A 37 -4.94 2.05 10.01
C THR A 37 -6.44 2.07 9.72
N HIS A 38 -6.82 2.41 8.49
CA HIS A 38 -8.20 2.46 8.02
C HIS A 38 -8.54 1.30 7.07
N TYR A 39 -7.87 0.14 7.24
CA TYR A 39 -7.96 -1.00 6.33
C TYR A 39 -9.40 -1.47 6.07
N TRP A 40 -10.27 -1.35 7.08
CA TRP A 40 -11.69 -1.74 7.01
C TRP A 40 -12.61 -0.66 6.43
N GLY A 41 -12.06 0.48 6.01
CA GLY A 41 -12.77 1.53 5.27
C GLY A 41 -12.73 2.90 5.94
N GLY A 42 -13.57 3.80 5.42
CA GLY A 42 -13.65 5.20 5.82
C GLY A 42 -12.93 6.15 4.86
N PRO A 43 -13.17 7.48 4.97
CA PRO A 43 -12.69 8.46 4.00
C PRO A 43 -11.16 8.48 3.84
N LYS A 44 -10.42 8.20 4.91
CA LYS A 44 -8.95 8.14 4.89
C LYS A 44 -8.39 6.94 4.11
N PHE A 45 -9.20 5.91 3.89
CA PHE A 45 -8.85 4.77 3.06
C PHE A 45 -9.28 4.99 1.61
N THR A 46 -10.52 5.41 1.40
CA THR A 46 -11.09 5.61 0.05
C THR A 46 -10.54 6.82 -0.69
N ASN A 47 -9.96 7.78 0.03
CA ASN A 47 -9.31 8.96 -0.56
C ASN A 47 -7.79 8.90 -0.40
N ASN A 48 -7.24 7.73 -0.06
CA ASN A 48 -5.81 7.58 0.15
C ASN A 48 -5.04 7.77 -1.17
N PRO A 49 -3.91 8.51 -1.18
CA PRO A 49 -3.11 8.71 -2.38
C PRO A 49 -2.65 7.42 -3.06
N LEU A 50 -2.48 6.33 -2.31
CA LEU A 50 -2.11 5.01 -2.85
C LEU A 50 -3.07 4.50 -3.93
N ILE A 51 -4.33 4.96 -3.93
CA ILE A 51 -5.30 4.59 -4.97
C ILE A 51 -4.82 4.98 -6.36
N LYS A 52 -4.01 6.03 -6.48
CA LYS A 52 -3.52 6.52 -7.77
C LYS A 52 -2.35 5.73 -8.34
N LEU A 53 -1.72 4.86 -7.53
CA LEU A 53 -0.61 4.03 -7.99
C LEU A 53 -1.06 3.12 -9.14
N GLN A 54 -0.17 2.92 -10.10
CA GLN A 54 -0.47 2.15 -11.30
C GLN A 54 -0.77 0.69 -10.98
N VAL A 55 -0.11 0.12 -9.96
CA VAL A 55 -0.41 -1.22 -9.44
C VAL A 55 -1.83 -1.32 -8.88
N VAL A 56 -2.38 -0.26 -8.27
CA VAL A 56 -3.78 -0.26 -7.83
C VAL A 56 -4.72 -0.16 -9.03
N GLN A 57 -4.41 0.71 -10.00
CA GLN A 57 -5.23 0.87 -11.20
C GLN A 57 -5.28 -0.41 -12.05
N ASP A 58 -4.16 -1.12 -12.15
CA ASP A 58 -4.06 -2.42 -12.80
C ASP A 58 -4.94 -3.46 -12.07
N LEU A 59 -4.87 -3.55 -10.74
CA LEU A 59 -5.74 -4.42 -9.94
C LEU A 59 -7.24 -4.10 -10.12
N VAL A 60 -7.61 -2.82 -10.21
CA VAL A 60 -8.98 -2.39 -10.52
C VAL A 60 -9.45 -2.97 -11.85
N ASN A 61 -8.60 -2.91 -12.88
CA ASN A 61 -8.94 -3.40 -14.22
C ASN A 61 -8.99 -4.93 -14.29
N GLN A 62 -8.11 -5.62 -13.56
CA GLN A 62 -8.06 -7.10 -13.55
C GLN A 62 -9.23 -7.73 -12.78
N GLU A 63 -9.64 -7.13 -11.67
CA GLU A 63 -10.65 -7.70 -10.75
C GLU A 63 -12.06 -7.09 -10.96
N ASP A 64 -12.29 -6.28 -12.01
CA ASP A 64 -13.51 -5.47 -12.27
C ASP A 64 -14.01 -4.79 -10.98
N GLY A 65 -13.05 -4.21 -10.26
CA GLY A 65 -13.17 -3.97 -8.83
C GLY A 65 -13.27 -2.49 -8.48
N ASN A 66 -13.92 -2.19 -7.36
CA ASN A 66 -13.84 -0.87 -6.74
C ASN A 66 -12.36 -0.56 -6.34
N PRO A 67 -11.84 0.66 -6.59
CA PRO A 67 -10.51 1.08 -6.13
C PRO A 67 -10.18 0.81 -4.65
N ALA A 68 -11.18 0.88 -3.77
CA ALA A 68 -11.01 0.53 -2.36
C ALA A 68 -10.72 -0.97 -2.17
N ASN A 69 -11.35 -1.84 -2.95
CA ASN A 69 -11.08 -3.27 -2.90
C ASN A 69 -9.71 -3.59 -3.51
N ALA A 70 -9.36 -2.95 -4.63
CA ALA A 70 -8.04 -3.07 -5.23
C ALA A 70 -6.91 -2.64 -4.27
N LEU A 71 -7.06 -1.49 -3.60
CA LEU A 71 -6.11 -1.06 -2.57
C LEU A 71 -6.03 -2.06 -1.41
N ARG A 72 -7.16 -2.64 -1.00
CA ARG A 72 -7.18 -3.67 0.06
C ARG A 72 -6.45 -4.94 -0.38
N SER A 73 -6.67 -5.38 -1.62
CA SER A 73 -5.98 -6.50 -2.25
C SER A 73 -4.48 -6.23 -2.31
N LEU A 74 -4.06 -5.03 -2.75
CA LEU A 74 -2.65 -4.62 -2.76
C LEU A 74 -2.01 -4.70 -1.37
N LEU A 75 -2.62 -4.05 -0.37
CA LEU A 75 -2.08 -4.04 1.00
C LEU A 75 -1.96 -5.46 1.56
N ARG A 76 -2.95 -6.32 1.28
CA ARG A 76 -2.91 -7.71 1.70
C ARG A 76 -1.75 -8.46 1.03
N ARG A 77 -1.61 -8.34 -0.30
CA ARG A 77 -0.50 -8.94 -1.07
C ARG A 77 0.86 -8.47 -0.55
N ALA A 78 1.01 -7.17 -0.28
CA ALA A 78 2.26 -6.61 0.24
C ALA A 78 2.59 -7.13 1.65
N VAL A 79 1.60 -7.20 2.56
CA VAL A 79 1.79 -7.80 3.90
C VAL A 79 2.16 -9.28 3.81
N ASP A 80 1.53 -10.03 2.90
CA ASP A 80 1.81 -11.44 2.69
C ASP A 80 3.23 -11.67 2.11
N GLN A 81 3.75 -10.75 1.29
CA GLN A 81 5.14 -10.81 0.79
C GLN A 81 6.19 -10.49 1.86
N VAL A 82 5.87 -9.67 2.86
CA VAL A 82 6.75 -9.40 4.02
C VAL A 82 6.89 -10.64 4.93
N LYS A 83 6.03 -11.66 4.75
CA LYS A 83 6.06 -12.88 5.56
C LYS A 83 7.40 -13.62 5.42
N PRO A 84 8.14 -13.84 6.52
CA PRO A 84 9.42 -14.53 6.47
C PRO A 84 9.29 -16.02 6.11
N ARG A 85 10.37 -16.60 5.59
CA ARG A 85 10.45 -18.05 5.33
C ARG A 85 10.77 -18.83 6.62
N GLY A 86 10.16 -20.01 6.76
CA GLY A 86 10.41 -20.97 7.85
C GLY A 86 9.58 -20.73 9.12
N ASP A 87 9.50 -21.74 10.00
CA ASP A 87 8.49 -21.80 11.08
C ASP A 87 8.83 -21.02 12.37
N ARG A 88 9.93 -20.25 12.39
CA ARG A 88 10.43 -19.60 13.61
C ARG A 88 9.71 -18.28 13.91
N LYS A 89 8.49 -18.34 14.44
CA LYS A 89 7.60 -17.20 14.74
C LYS A 89 8.12 -16.12 15.71
N PHE A 90 9.33 -16.26 16.26
CA PHE A 90 9.92 -15.33 17.25
C PHE A 90 11.18 -14.61 16.75
N THR A 91 11.57 -14.75 15.47
CA THR A 91 12.61 -13.87 14.91
C THR A 91 12.09 -12.44 14.77
N THR A 92 12.99 -11.46 14.67
CA THR A 92 12.64 -10.06 14.44
C THR A 92 11.70 -9.90 13.26
N GLU A 93 11.98 -10.57 12.15
CA GLU A 93 11.16 -10.50 10.93
C GLU A 93 9.75 -11.06 11.15
N TRP A 94 9.63 -12.17 11.89
CA TRP A 94 8.32 -12.74 12.24
C TRP A 94 7.54 -11.83 13.17
N ILE A 95 8.21 -11.14 14.10
CA ILE A 95 7.56 -10.15 14.95
C ILE A 95 6.98 -9.01 14.11
N LEU A 96 7.71 -8.48 13.12
CA LEU A 96 7.21 -7.41 12.25
C LEU A 96 5.97 -7.86 11.46
N TYR A 97 6.02 -9.03 10.84
CA TYR A 97 4.88 -9.62 10.14
C TYR A 97 3.67 -9.82 11.08
N ASN A 98 3.90 -10.40 12.26
CA ASN A 98 2.83 -10.64 13.23
C ASN A 98 2.18 -9.32 13.71
N ILE A 99 2.95 -8.24 13.84
CA ILE A 99 2.40 -6.92 14.14
C ILE A 99 1.46 -6.47 13.02
N LEU A 100 1.86 -6.63 11.74
CA LEU A 100 1.02 -6.25 10.60
C LEU A 100 -0.30 -7.03 10.60
N GLU A 101 -0.20 -8.35 10.68
CA GLU A 101 -1.34 -9.26 10.67
C GLU A 101 -2.29 -8.94 11.83
N MET A 102 -1.78 -8.91 13.06
CA MET A 102 -2.64 -8.75 14.23
C MET A 102 -3.18 -7.32 14.38
N LYS A 103 -2.36 -6.30 14.18
CA LYS A 103 -2.76 -4.91 14.43
C LYS A 103 -3.67 -4.38 13.34
N PHE A 104 -3.38 -4.68 12.08
CA PHE A 104 -4.04 -4.03 10.94
C PHE A 104 -5.02 -4.97 10.24
N ILE A 105 -4.58 -6.16 9.85
CA ILE A 105 -5.43 -7.10 9.10
C ILE A 105 -6.54 -7.63 10.00
N GLU A 106 -6.21 -8.15 11.18
CA GLU A 106 -7.19 -8.65 12.14
C GLU A 106 -7.85 -7.54 12.99
N GLY A 107 -7.29 -6.32 12.98
CA GLY A 107 -7.85 -5.17 13.69
C GLY A 107 -7.75 -5.23 15.22
N ARG A 108 -6.82 -6.02 15.79
CA ARG A 108 -6.67 -6.14 17.26
C ARG A 108 -6.22 -4.83 17.90
N LYS A 109 -6.53 -4.67 19.19
CA LYS A 109 -6.08 -3.51 19.99
C LYS A 109 -4.59 -3.61 20.28
N VAL A 110 -3.92 -2.46 20.34
CA VAL A 110 -2.47 -2.34 20.62
C VAL A 110 -2.06 -3.15 21.85
N ARG A 111 -2.80 -3.00 22.95
CA ARG A 111 -2.57 -3.73 24.21
C ARG A 111 -2.60 -5.25 24.04
N ASP A 112 -3.56 -5.77 23.27
CA ASP A 112 -3.72 -7.22 23.06
C ASP A 112 -2.56 -7.76 22.23
N VAL A 113 -2.14 -7.03 21.19
CA VAL A 113 -0.98 -7.38 20.35
C VAL A 113 0.31 -7.34 21.16
N ALA A 114 0.55 -6.28 21.94
CA ALA A 114 1.72 -6.14 22.79
C ALA A 114 1.82 -7.29 23.81
N THR A 115 0.69 -7.63 24.45
CA THR A 115 0.60 -8.76 25.38
C THR A 115 0.91 -10.08 24.68
N ARG A 116 0.31 -10.32 23.51
CA ARG A 116 0.49 -11.55 22.71
C ARG A 116 1.93 -11.75 22.25
N LEU A 117 2.64 -10.67 21.95
CA LEU A 117 4.05 -10.69 21.53
C LEU A 117 5.03 -10.50 22.69
N SER A 118 4.54 -10.47 23.94
CA SER A 118 5.35 -10.30 25.15
C SER A 118 6.28 -9.07 25.10
N MET A 119 5.75 -7.93 24.65
CA MET A 119 6.50 -6.66 24.58
C MET A 119 5.69 -5.49 25.15
N SER A 120 6.35 -4.38 25.43
CA SER A 120 5.68 -3.14 25.83
C SER A 120 4.99 -2.47 24.63
N GLU A 121 3.97 -1.65 24.89
CA GLU A 121 3.31 -0.87 23.82
C GLU A 121 4.29 0.08 23.13
N ALA A 122 5.21 0.69 23.88
CA ALA A 122 6.24 1.56 23.30
C ALA A 122 7.16 0.80 22.33
N ASP A 123 7.51 -0.45 22.64
CA ASP A 123 8.29 -1.28 21.72
C ASP A 123 7.47 -1.71 20.50
N LEU A 124 6.19 -2.04 20.72
CA LEU A 124 5.25 -2.34 19.64
C LEU A 124 5.17 -1.19 18.63
N TYR A 125 5.00 0.06 19.09
CA TYR A 125 4.93 1.22 18.20
C TYR A 125 6.21 1.43 17.38
N ARG A 126 7.40 1.19 17.96
CA ARG A 126 8.67 1.28 17.23
C ARG A 126 8.77 0.21 16.14
N LYS A 127 8.42 -1.04 16.47
CA LYS A 127 8.44 -2.16 15.51
C LYS A 127 7.36 -2.02 14.45
N GLN A 128 6.19 -1.49 14.81
CA GLN A 128 5.12 -1.17 13.88
C GLN A 128 5.59 -0.19 12.79
N ARG A 129 6.37 0.84 13.14
CA ARG A 129 6.96 1.77 12.15
C ARG A 129 7.82 1.02 11.13
N VAL A 130 8.74 0.17 11.61
CA VAL A 130 9.62 -0.63 10.74
C VAL A 130 8.81 -1.60 9.87
N ALA A 131 7.76 -2.20 10.42
CA ALA A 131 6.89 -3.11 9.67
C ALA A 131 6.12 -2.38 8.55
N ILE A 132 5.64 -1.16 8.80
CA ILE A 132 5.00 -0.32 7.77
C ILE A 132 5.99 0.07 6.68
N GLU A 133 7.22 0.44 7.04
CA GLU A 133 8.29 0.76 6.08
C GLU A 133 8.59 -0.42 5.17
N ALA A 134 8.61 -1.65 5.71
CA ALA A 134 8.77 -2.86 4.91
C ALA A 134 7.62 -3.03 3.88
N VAL A 135 6.36 -2.81 4.29
CA VAL A 135 5.21 -2.87 3.36
C VAL A 135 5.29 -1.77 2.29
N ALA A 136 5.70 -0.56 2.66
CA ALA A 136 5.86 0.54 1.72
C ALA A 136 6.93 0.24 0.67
N LYS A 137 8.07 -0.32 1.09
CA LYS A 137 9.12 -0.77 0.18
C LYS A 137 8.60 -1.85 -0.77
N THR A 138 7.88 -2.85 -0.27
CA THR A 138 7.28 -3.90 -1.11
C THR A 138 6.28 -3.34 -2.13
N ILE A 139 5.45 -2.36 -1.74
CA ILE A 139 4.54 -1.70 -2.69
C ILE A 139 5.30 -0.92 -3.76
N LEU A 140 6.40 -0.24 -3.38
CA LEU A 140 7.25 0.48 -4.33
C LEU A 140 7.91 -0.48 -5.33
N GLU A 141 8.37 -1.65 -4.86
CA GLU A 141 8.89 -2.72 -5.71
C GLU A 141 7.82 -3.20 -6.70
N MET A 142 6.60 -3.51 -6.23
CA MET A 142 5.47 -3.89 -7.10
C MET A 142 5.12 -2.82 -8.15
N GLU A 143 5.11 -1.55 -7.75
CA GLU A 143 4.85 -0.43 -8.66
C GLU A 143 5.96 -0.32 -9.71
N THR A 144 7.21 -0.43 -9.30
CA THR A 144 8.38 -0.32 -10.18
C THR A 144 8.44 -1.49 -11.16
N ASP A 145 8.17 -2.71 -10.71
CA ASP A 145 8.13 -3.91 -11.55
C ASP A 145 7.06 -3.76 -12.65
N LEU A 146 5.86 -3.30 -12.29
CA LEU A 146 4.77 -3.08 -13.26
C LEU A 146 5.10 -1.97 -14.28
N LEU A 147 5.81 -0.92 -13.89
CA LEU A 147 6.19 0.17 -14.80
C LEU A 147 7.34 -0.19 -15.74
N ASN A 148 8.10 -1.24 -15.43
CA ASN A 148 9.20 -1.75 -16.25
C ASN A 148 8.75 -2.86 -17.23
N GLU A 149 7.52 -3.37 -17.09
CA GLU A 149 6.87 -4.32 -18.02
C GLU A 149 6.22 -3.61 -19.21
#